data_AF-A0A938A6M6-F1
#
_entry.id   AF-A0A938A6M6-F1
#
_cell.length_a   1.000
_cell.length_b   1.000
_cell.length_c   1.000
_cell.angle_alpha   90.00
_cell.angle_beta   90.00
_cell.angle_gamma   90.00
#
_symmetry.space_group_name_H-M   'P 1'
#
loop_
_entity.id
_entity.type
_entity.pdbx_description
1 polymer ?
#
loop_
_entity_poly.entity_id
_entity_poly.type
_entity_poly.pdbx_seq_one_letter_code
_entity_poly.pdbx_strand_id
1 'polypeptide(L)'
;MGMMSDTIRREIDSERMAYVASVNDDGTPNLSPKATLATVDDDHVAFCDLASPRTLANIAARPAVEANSVDPIRRKGWRLAGTARVVDGGAEFESLAALFRGRGANLDGAGRQPPVRRFVVIRVSKVSPLLSPAYAMGQTEPQVVDNWSDFWRARAHIAQAKAEPRSVRAPEGVVARDFSQEATPPRGITIAREEGRLGVQEFADVLRKSTIRRPLDDVGRLTEMLRHANLVLTARDGGGALIGVARSLTDFAYCCYLSDLAVDTACQGRGVGKALLYETKRIIGPQAMLLLLSAPDPMTYYPRIGMDSVTNGFIIRREF
;
A
#
# COMPACT_ATOMS: atom_id res chain seq x y z
N MET A 1 37.80 17.59 -1.20
CA MET A 1 36.32 17.64 -1.09
C MET A 1 35.85 16.24 -1.40
N GLY A 2 35.14 15.57 -0.49
CA GLY A 2 34.76 14.18 -0.70
C GLY A 2 33.69 14.01 -1.79
N MET A 3 33.49 12.78 -2.24
CA MET A 3 32.68 12.43 -3.39
C MET A 3 31.18 12.70 -3.21
N MET A 4 30.70 12.66 -1.97
CA MET A 4 29.33 12.95 -1.60
C MET A 4 29.26 14.32 -0.92
N SER A 5 28.25 15.12 -1.28
CA SER A 5 27.90 16.34 -0.55
C SER A 5 26.96 16.02 0.62
N ASP A 6 26.75 16.98 1.53
CA ASP A 6 25.76 16.85 2.62
C ASP A 6 24.35 16.54 2.10
N THR A 7 23.98 17.08 0.94
CA THR A 7 22.68 16.78 0.33
C THR A 7 22.59 15.33 -0.13
N ILE A 8 23.62 14.83 -0.83
CA ILE A 8 23.67 13.44 -1.29
C ILE A 8 23.62 12.48 -0.09
N ARG A 9 24.39 12.75 0.97
CA ARG A 9 24.39 11.91 2.18
C ARG A 9 23.02 11.86 2.84
N ARG A 10 22.37 13.02 3.03
CA ARG A 10 21.03 13.09 3.63
C ARG A 10 19.98 12.31 2.84
N GLU A 11 20.01 12.40 1.51
CA GLU A 11 19.07 11.67 0.65
C GLU A 11 19.33 10.16 0.66
N ILE A 12 20.60 9.71 0.68
CA ILE A 12 20.92 8.28 0.84
C ILE A 12 20.41 7.75 2.17
N ASP A 13 20.64 8.50 3.25
CA ASP A 13 20.28 8.08 4.61
C ASP A 13 18.78 8.09 4.89
N SER A 14 18.00 8.92 4.19
CA SER A 14 16.54 8.90 4.28
C SER A 14 15.93 7.66 3.64
N GLU A 15 16.47 7.21 2.50
CA GLU A 15 15.94 6.03 1.79
C GLU A 15 16.31 4.72 2.47
N ARG A 16 17.58 4.58 2.91
CA ARG A 16 18.20 3.33 3.45
C ARG A 16 18.21 2.13 2.50
N MET A 17 17.31 2.09 1.53
CA MET A 17 17.16 1.02 0.55
C MET A 17 18.05 1.27 -0.65
N ALA A 18 18.89 0.30 -0.98
CA ALA A 18 19.69 0.32 -2.19
C ALA A 18 19.68 -1.02 -2.91
N TYR A 19 19.95 -0.99 -4.21
CA TYR A 19 20.22 -2.17 -5.02
C TYR A 19 21.68 -2.17 -5.41
N VAL A 20 22.42 -3.16 -4.93
CA VAL A 20 23.87 -3.29 -5.14
C VAL A 20 24.14 -4.28 -6.25
N ALA A 21 24.70 -3.79 -7.35
CA ALA A 21 25.18 -4.56 -8.48
C ALA A 21 26.61 -5.04 -8.23
N SER A 22 26.85 -6.30 -8.58
CA SER A 22 28.16 -6.98 -8.53
C SER A 22 28.23 -7.97 -9.70
N VAL A 23 29.42 -8.50 -10.00
CA VAL A 23 29.63 -9.38 -11.17
C VAL A 23 29.97 -10.79 -10.71
N ASN A 24 29.20 -11.77 -11.19
CA ASN A 24 29.42 -13.20 -10.92
C ASN A 24 30.70 -13.70 -11.60
N ASP A 25 31.14 -14.90 -11.24
CA ASP A 25 32.34 -15.51 -11.82
C ASP A 25 32.25 -15.76 -13.33
N ASP A 26 31.05 -16.00 -13.83
CA ASP A 26 30.74 -16.20 -15.25
C ASP A 26 30.53 -14.87 -16.03
N GLY A 27 30.73 -13.73 -15.37
CA GLY A 27 30.54 -12.40 -15.96
C GLY A 27 29.09 -11.91 -15.96
N THR A 28 28.13 -12.71 -15.49
CA THR A 28 26.72 -12.28 -15.41
C THR A 28 26.49 -11.27 -14.26
N PRO A 29 25.50 -10.37 -14.37
CA PRO A 29 25.20 -9.42 -13.30
C PRO A 29 24.49 -10.09 -12.12
N ASN A 30 24.82 -9.67 -10.90
CA ASN A 30 24.09 -9.97 -9.68
C ASN A 30 23.61 -8.67 -9.03
N LEU A 31 22.31 -8.57 -8.76
CA LEU A 31 21.68 -7.38 -8.19
C LEU A 31 21.01 -7.73 -6.86
N SER A 32 21.48 -7.14 -5.76
CA SER A 32 21.04 -7.51 -4.42
C SER A 32 20.44 -6.32 -3.66
N PRO A 33 19.21 -6.44 -3.12
CA PRO A 33 18.62 -5.40 -2.29
C PRO A 33 19.34 -5.33 -0.92
N LYS A 34 19.62 -4.12 -0.46
CA LYS A 34 20.19 -3.76 0.85
C LYS A 34 19.33 -2.69 1.52
N ALA A 35 18.51 -3.10 2.49
CA ALA A 35 17.61 -2.21 3.22
C ALA A 35 18.31 -1.42 4.36
N THR A 36 19.63 -1.44 4.38
CA THR A 36 20.47 -0.92 5.45
C THR A 36 21.65 -0.11 4.89
N LEU A 37 21.52 0.49 3.71
CA LEU A 37 22.57 1.39 3.23
C LEU A 37 22.62 2.62 4.15
N ALA A 38 23.81 3.04 4.53
CA ALA A 38 24.05 4.24 5.31
C ALA A 38 25.34 4.93 4.87
N THR A 39 25.39 6.24 5.03
CA THR A 39 26.63 6.99 4.85
C THR A 39 27.56 6.83 6.05
N VAL A 40 28.85 6.68 5.79
CA VAL A 40 29.90 6.55 6.81
C VAL A 40 30.66 7.87 6.94
N ASP A 41 31.09 8.42 5.79
CA ASP A 41 31.76 9.71 5.66
C ASP A 41 31.51 10.29 4.27
N ASP A 42 32.31 11.27 3.84
CA ASP A 42 32.16 11.93 2.54
C ASP A 42 32.47 11.04 1.33
N ASP A 43 33.20 9.93 1.52
CA ASP A 43 33.69 9.04 0.46
C ASP A 43 33.18 7.60 0.62
N HIS A 44 32.54 7.24 1.74
CA HIS A 44 32.15 5.88 2.04
C HIS A 44 30.67 5.73 2.40
N VAL A 45 30.07 4.66 1.87
CA VAL A 45 28.78 4.12 2.32
C VAL A 45 28.95 2.69 2.79
N ALA A 46 28.08 2.22 3.67
CA ALA A 46 28.13 0.85 4.17
C ALA A 46 26.74 0.21 4.27
N PHE A 47 26.70 -1.12 4.33
CA PHE A 47 25.49 -1.88 4.64
C PHE A 47 25.80 -3.14 5.47
N CYS A 48 24.81 -3.61 6.23
CA CYS A 48 24.86 -4.87 6.98
C CYS A 48 24.74 -6.07 6.05
N ASP A 49 25.61 -7.06 6.19
CA ASP A 49 25.38 -8.37 5.58
C ASP A 49 24.37 -9.17 6.41
N LEU A 50 23.11 -9.19 5.94
CA LEU A 50 22.04 -9.98 6.54
C LEU A 50 21.80 -11.31 5.80
N ALA A 51 21.94 -11.31 4.47
CA ALA A 51 21.72 -12.46 3.60
C ALA A 51 22.29 -12.21 2.19
N SER A 52 23.61 -12.06 2.05
CA SER A 52 24.23 -11.62 0.78
C SER A 52 25.32 -12.55 0.22
N PRO A 53 25.19 -13.89 0.30
CA PRO A 53 26.31 -14.80 0.01
C PRO A 53 26.90 -14.61 -1.39
N ARG A 54 26.06 -14.38 -2.42
CA ARG A 54 26.52 -14.15 -3.79
C ARG A 54 27.24 -12.82 -3.93
N THR A 55 26.68 -11.74 -3.38
CA THR A 55 27.29 -10.42 -3.42
C THR A 55 28.64 -10.40 -2.70
N LEU A 56 28.75 -11.08 -1.55
CA LEU A 56 30.03 -11.18 -0.83
C LEU A 56 31.08 -11.95 -1.61
N ALA A 57 30.72 -13.10 -2.19
CA ALA A 57 31.64 -13.87 -3.04
C ALA A 57 32.13 -13.03 -4.22
N ASN A 58 31.22 -12.31 -4.88
CA ASN A 58 31.57 -11.42 -5.98
C ASN A 58 32.51 -10.30 -5.53
N ILE A 59 32.24 -9.63 -4.40
CA ILE A 59 33.08 -8.54 -3.87
C ILE A 59 34.49 -9.05 -3.51
N ALA A 60 34.59 -10.24 -2.90
CA ALA A 60 35.88 -10.82 -2.53
C ALA A 60 36.79 -11.07 -3.74
N ALA A 61 36.21 -11.50 -4.87
CA ALA A 61 36.96 -11.72 -6.11
C ALA A 61 37.10 -10.45 -6.97
N ARG A 62 36.07 -9.59 -6.97
CA ARG A 62 35.89 -8.44 -7.86
C ARG A 62 35.26 -7.30 -7.05
N PRO A 63 36.06 -6.38 -6.49
CA PRO A 63 35.55 -5.39 -5.56
C PRO A 63 34.70 -4.29 -6.24
N ALA A 64 34.73 -4.19 -7.57
CA ALA A 64 33.94 -3.19 -8.29
C ALA A 64 32.43 -3.43 -8.13
N VAL A 65 31.73 -2.42 -7.63
CA VAL A 65 30.27 -2.45 -7.41
C VAL A 65 29.62 -1.14 -7.81
N GLU A 66 28.32 -1.20 -8.01
CA GLU A 66 27.46 -0.02 -8.14
C GLU A 66 26.26 -0.16 -7.20
N ALA A 67 25.97 0.88 -6.40
CA ALA A 67 24.79 0.93 -5.54
C ALA A 67 23.83 2.01 -6.03
N ASN A 68 22.57 1.64 -6.23
CA ASN A 68 21.49 2.57 -6.57
C ASN A 68 20.57 2.77 -5.36
N SER A 69 20.52 3.98 -4.82
CA SER A 69 19.56 4.42 -3.80
C SER A 69 18.53 5.33 -4.47
N VAL A 70 17.25 4.98 -4.41
CA VAL A 70 16.18 5.67 -5.17
C VAL A 70 14.98 5.88 -4.26
N ASP A 71 14.54 7.13 -4.18
CA ASP A 71 13.24 7.51 -3.63
C ASP A 71 12.16 7.08 -4.63
N PRO A 72 11.35 6.06 -4.32
CA PRO A 72 10.36 5.56 -5.26
C PRO A 72 9.18 6.50 -5.43
N ILE A 73 8.97 7.47 -4.55
CA ILE A 73 7.86 8.44 -4.59
C ILE A 73 8.28 9.64 -5.43
N ARG A 74 9.42 10.25 -5.12
CA ARG A 74 9.99 11.34 -5.93
C ARG A 74 10.57 10.83 -7.25
N ARG A 75 10.79 9.52 -7.40
CA ARG A 75 11.36 8.88 -8.60
C ARG A 75 12.71 9.49 -9.01
N LYS A 76 13.54 9.73 -8.01
CA LYS A 76 14.92 10.20 -8.18
C LYS A 76 15.82 9.59 -7.12
N GLY A 77 17.13 9.70 -7.30
CA GLY A 77 18.10 9.27 -6.32
C GLY A 77 19.51 9.30 -6.85
N TRP A 78 20.34 8.38 -6.38
CA TRP A 78 21.77 8.39 -6.63
C TRP A 78 22.30 7.02 -7.02
N ARG A 79 23.23 7.05 -7.97
CA ARG A 79 24.07 5.93 -8.37
C ARG A 79 25.47 6.15 -7.84
N LEU A 80 25.97 5.18 -7.09
CA LEU A 80 27.25 5.21 -6.40
C LEU A 80 28.13 4.10 -6.96
N ALA A 81 29.10 4.43 -7.81
CA ALA A 81 30.06 3.46 -8.33
C ALA A 81 31.37 3.52 -7.54
N GLY A 82 31.93 2.36 -7.22
CA GLY A 82 33.07 2.29 -6.32
C GLY A 82 33.63 0.88 -6.14
N THR A 83 34.47 0.75 -5.13
CA THR A 83 35.05 -0.54 -4.72
C THR A 83 34.56 -0.91 -3.32
N ALA A 84 34.08 -2.13 -3.17
CA ALA A 84 33.60 -2.66 -1.92
C ALA A 84 34.62 -3.58 -1.24
N ARG A 85 34.54 -3.65 0.09
CA ARG A 85 35.27 -4.62 0.92
C ARG A 85 34.41 -5.06 2.10
N VAL A 86 34.72 -6.24 2.62
CA VAL A 86 34.05 -6.82 3.78
C VAL A 86 34.80 -6.42 5.05
N VAL A 87 34.04 -6.10 6.10
CA VAL A 87 34.55 -5.79 7.44
C VAL A 87 33.86 -6.71 8.43
N ASP A 88 34.61 -7.60 9.07
CA ASP A 88 34.11 -8.63 9.99
C ASP A 88 34.79 -8.62 11.37
N GLY A 89 35.63 -7.62 11.64
CA GLY A 89 36.25 -7.39 12.95
C GLY A 89 37.13 -6.14 13.01
N GLY A 90 37.69 -5.87 14.20
CA GLY A 90 38.61 -4.76 14.45
C GLY A 90 37.93 -3.40 14.70
N ALA A 91 38.75 -2.34 14.82
CA ALA A 91 38.26 -1.02 15.21
C ALA A 91 37.23 -0.43 14.23
N GLU A 92 37.38 -0.70 12.93
CA GLU A 92 36.41 -0.27 11.93
C GLU A 92 35.05 -0.97 12.10
N PHE A 93 35.06 -2.27 12.42
CA PHE A 93 33.83 -3.00 12.72
C PHE A 93 33.08 -2.36 13.89
N GLU A 94 33.78 -2.01 14.97
CA GLU A 94 33.16 -1.37 16.14
C GLU A 94 32.57 0.01 15.81
N SER A 95 33.24 0.79 14.96
CA SER A 95 32.71 2.08 14.49
C SER A 95 31.43 1.91 13.67
N LEU A 96 31.41 0.95 12.73
CA LEU A 96 30.22 0.61 11.94
C LEU A 96 29.11 0.03 12.81
N ALA A 97 29.46 -0.80 13.79
CA ALA A 97 28.52 -1.36 14.75
C ALA A 97 27.82 -0.25 15.54
N ALA A 98 28.56 0.77 16.00
CA ALA A 98 27.96 1.93 16.66
C ALA A 98 26.97 2.68 15.75
N LEU A 99 27.37 2.95 14.51
CA LEU A 99 26.50 3.61 13.50
C LEU A 99 25.21 2.82 13.27
N PHE A 100 25.32 1.51 13.05
CA PHE A 100 24.17 0.66 12.71
C PHE A 100 23.29 0.29 13.90
N ARG A 101 23.85 0.26 15.13
CA ARG A 101 23.05 0.16 16.36
C ARG A 101 22.09 1.34 16.48
N GLY A 102 22.54 2.55 16.21
CA GLY A 102 21.70 3.76 16.15
C GLY A 102 20.60 3.70 15.08
N ARG A 103 20.69 2.76 14.14
CA ARG A 103 19.72 2.54 13.06
C ARG A 103 18.86 1.27 13.23
N GLY A 104 18.98 0.60 14.38
CA GLY A 104 18.15 -0.56 14.74
C GLY A 104 18.68 -1.92 14.25
N ALA A 105 19.94 -2.02 13.83
CA ALA A 105 20.53 -3.31 13.49
C ALA A 105 20.71 -4.19 14.74
N ASN A 106 20.37 -5.49 14.64
CA ASN A 106 20.62 -6.45 15.72
C ASN A 106 22.10 -6.86 15.71
N LEU A 107 22.88 -6.39 16.67
CA LEU A 107 24.27 -6.80 16.86
C LEU A 107 24.43 -7.79 18.01
N ASP A 108 23.58 -7.64 19.04
CA ASP A 108 23.74 -8.34 20.31
C ASP A 108 22.99 -9.69 20.34
N GLY A 109 22.28 -10.04 19.27
CA GLY A 109 21.56 -11.31 19.13
C GLY A 109 20.18 -11.36 19.79
N ALA A 110 19.76 -10.28 20.46
CA ALA A 110 18.50 -10.19 21.20
C ALA A 110 17.25 -9.92 20.31
N GLY A 111 17.43 -9.69 19.02
CA GLY A 111 16.36 -9.42 18.05
C GLY A 111 15.83 -10.65 17.30
N ARG A 112 14.72 -10.47 16.56
CA ARG A 112 14.11 -11.52 15.70
C ARG A 112 14.96 -11.88 14.46
N GLN A 113 15.90 -11.02 14.08
CA GLN A 113 16.82 -11.27 12.96
C GLN A 113 18.16 -11.80 13.47
N PRO A 114 18.91 -12.60 12.69
CA PRO A 114 20.26 -13.00 13.06
C PRO A 114 21.16 -11.78 13.35
N PRO A 115 22.12 -11.89 14.28
CA PRO A 115 23.03 -10.81 14.56
C PRO A 115 23.89 -10.48 13.34
N VAL A 116 24.10 -9.20 13.07
CA VAL A 116 25.00 -8.73 12.01
C VAL A 116 26.42 -9.16 12.35
N ARG A 117 27.03 -9.96 11.48
CA ARG A 117 28.39 -10.47 11.66
C ARG A 117 29.42 -9.74 10.82
N ARG A 118 28.98 -9.06 9.76
CA ARG A 118 29.85 -8.39 8.80
C ARG A 118 29.16 -7.16 8.24
N PHE A 119 29.95 -6.16 7.90
CA PHE A 119 29.55 -5.02 7.11
C PHE A 119 30.23 -5.09 5.75
N VAL A 120 29.63 -4.43 4.76
CA VAL A 120 30.27 -4.14 3.49
C VAL A 120 30.42 -2.64 3.39
N VAL A 121 31.64 -2.17 3.15
CA VAL A 121 31.97 -0.76 2.96
C VAL A 121 32.30 -0.53 1.50
N ILE A 122 31.67 0.45 0.88
CA ILE A 122 31.91 0.88 -0.49
C ILE A 122 32.62 2.23 -0.45
N ARG A 123 33.86 2.26 -0.95
CA ARG A 123 34.54 3.53 -1.27
C ARG A 123 34.01 4.03 -2.60
N VAL A 124 33.31 5.16 -2.56
CA VAL A 124 32.69 5.79 -3.71
C VAL A 124 33.77 6.47 -4.55
N SER A 125 33.75 6.20 -5.85
CA SER A 125 34.67 6.80 -6.84
C SER A 125 33.92 7.66 -7.86
N LYS A 126 32.61 7.46 -8.00
CA LYS A 126 31.74 8.26 -8.85
C LYS A 126 30.32 8.28 -8.28
N VAL A 127 29.74 9.48 -8.25
CA VAL A 127 28.33 9.70 -7.94
C VAL A 127 27.64 10.22 -9.20
N SER A 128 26.44 9.71 -9.49
CA SER A 128 25.63 10.19 -10.61
C SER A 128 24.16 10.28 -10.22
N PRO A 129 23.44 11.33 -10.61
CA PRO A 129 22.02 11.43 -10.33
C PRO A 129 21.24 10.37 -11.12
N LEU A 130 20.23 9.80 -10.48
CA LEU A 130 19.19 9.00 -11.11
C LEU A 130 17.93 9.85 -11.16
N LEU A 131 17.46 10.19 -12.36
CA LEU A 131 16.27 11.02 -12.55
C LEU A 131 15.27 10.30 -13.45
N SER A 132 14.00 10.31 -13.04
CA SER A 132 12.89 9.89 -13.90
C SER A 132 12.86 10.72 -15.19
N PRO A 133 12.56 10.12 -16.36
CA PRO A 133 12.34 10.86 -17.61
C PRO A 133 11.28 11.98 -17.50
N ALA A 134 10.36 11.88 -16.53
CA ALA A 134 9.37 12.91 -16.23
C ALA A 134 10.00 14.30 -16.00
N TYR A 135 11.15 14.35 -15.32
CA TYR A 135 11.89 15.60 -15.10
C TYR A 135 12.46 16.17 -16.40
N ALA A 136 12.96 15.30 -17.29
CA ALA A 136 13.43 15.72 -18.61
C ALA A 136 12.30 16.23 -19.52
N MET A 137 11.06 15.77 -19.27
CA MET A 137 9.84 16.27 -19.93
C MET A 137 9.28 17.55 -19.28
N GLY A 138 10.01 18.16 -18.34
CA GLY A 138 9.63 19.42 -17.70
C GLY A 138 8.66 19.32 -16.52
N GLN A 139 8.36 18.11 -16.03
CA GLN A 139 7.57 17.97 -14.81
C GLN A 139 8.36 18.44 -13.58
N THR A 140 7.68 19.19 -12.72
CA THR A 140 8.18 19.55 -11.39
C THR A 140 8.10 18.36 -10.43
N GLU A 141 8.90 18.39 -9.36
CA GLU A 141 8.85 17.31 -8.35
C GLU A 141 7.45 17.10 -7.74
N PRO A 142 6.68 18.15 -7.35
CA PRO A 142 5.31 17.96 -6.89
C PRO A 142 4.43 17.20 -7.89
N GLN A 143 4.53 17.51 -9.19
CA GLN A 143 3.77 16.81 -10.22
C GLN A 143 4.19 15.34 -10.36
N VAL A 144 5.48 15.04 -10.25
CA VAL A 144 5.99 13.66 -10.27
C VAL A 144 5.47 12.89 -9.06
N VAL A 145 5.53 13.51 -7.87
CA VAL A 145 5.04 12.92 -6.63
C VAL A 145 3.54 12.67 -6.70
N ASP A 146 2.74 13.64 -7.15
CA ASP A 146 1.28 13.49 -7.21
C ASP A 146 0.87 12.38 -8.19
N ASN A 147 1.42 12.41 -9.41
CA ASN A 147 1.15 11.40 -10.45
C ASN A 147 1.50 9.97 -10.00
N TRP A 148 2.52 9.83 -9.14
CA TRP A 148 3.03 8.52 -8.72
C TRP A 148 2.51 8.08 -7.34
N SER A 149 2.08 9.03 -6.52
CA SER A 149 1.48 8.75 -5.21
C SER A 149 0.20 7.95 -5.34
N ASP A 150 -0.55 8.09 -6.43
CA ASP A 150 -1.77 7.31 -6.64
C ASP A 150 -1.46 5.83 -6.92
N PHE A 151 -0.38 5.54 -7.66
CA PHE A 151 0.13 4.18 -7.83
C PHE A 151 0.51 3.54 -6.49
N TRP A 152 1.22 4.29 -5.62
CA TRP A 152 1.62 3.79 -4.31
C TRP A 152 0.48 3.73 -3.30
N ARG A 153 -0.47 4.67 -3.33
CA ARG A 153 -1.70 4.64 -2.53
C ARG A 153 -2.53 3.39 -2.84
N ALA A 154 -2.67 3.03 -4.12
CA ALA A 154 -3.32 1.79 -4.54
C ALA A 154 -2.55 0.52 -4.08
N ARG A 155 -1.23 0.62 -3.88
CA ARG A 155 -0.38 -0.48 -3.41
C ARG A 155 -0.22 -0.53 -1.89
N ALA A 156 -0.52 0.56 -1.18
CA ALA A 156 -0.38 0.73 0.27
C ALA A 156 -1.39 -0.10 1.10
N HIS A 157 -2.22 -0.92 0.46
CA HIS A 157 -3.04 -1.95 1.14
C HIS A 157 -2.23 -3.02 1.91
N ILE A 158 -0.90 -2.88 2.02
CA ILE A 158 -0.04 -3.73 2.86
C ILE A 158 0.12 -3.18 4.30
N ALA A 159 -0.43 -2.00 4.63
CA ALA A 159 -0.27 -1.40 5.97
C ALA A 159 -1.57 -1.13 6.75
N GLN A 160 -2.57 -2.02 6.66
CA GLN A 160 -3.50 -2.20 7.79
C GLN A 160 -3.11 -3.47 8.55
N ALA A 161 -1.93 -3.41 9.16
CA ALA A 161 -1.57 -4.34 10.22
C ALA A 161 -2.52 -4.11 11.39
N LYS A 162 -3.39 -5.10 11.64
CA LYS A 162 -4.09 -5.40 12.90
C LYS A 162 -3.97 -4.30 13.96
N ALA A 163 -4.82 -3.28 13.89
CA ALA A 163 -5.10 -2.51 15.10
C ALA A 163 -5.73 -3.49 16.10
N GLU A 164 -5.11 -3.66 17.27
CA GLU A 164 -5.76 -4.37 18.37
C GLU A 164 -7.13 -3.73 18.60
N PRO A 165 -8.19 -4.53 18.84
CA PRO A 165 -9.51 -3.99 19.12
C PRO A 165 -9.43 -3.14 20.39
N ARG A 166 -9.32 -1.81 20.22
CA ARG A 166 -9.51 -0.87 21.33
C ARG A 166 -10.91 -1.11 21.87
N SER A 167 -11.03 -1.35 23.17
CA SER A 167 -12.30 -1.47 23.84
C SER A 167 -13.06 -0.15 23.68
N VAL A 168 -14.12 -0.16 22.88
CA VAL A 168 -15.02 0.98 22.76
C VAL A 168 -16.31 0.60 23.44
N ARG A 169 -16.61 1.32 24.54
CA ARG A 169 -17.97 1.35 25.06
C ARG A 169 -18.81 2.15 24.06
N ALA A 170 -19.86 1.52 23.53
CA ALA A 170 -20.90 2.26 22.86
C ALA A 170 -21.50 3.30 23.85
N PRO A 171 -21.98 4.46 23.38
CA PRO A 171 -22.72 5.40 24.22
C PRO A 171 -23.85 4.69 24.97
N GLU A 172 -24.20 5.17 26.16
CA GLU A 172 -25.30 4.59 26.94
C GLU A 172 -26.59 4.51 26.08
N GLY A 173 -27.18 3.32 26.01
CA GLY A 173 -28.38 3.05 25.20
C GLY A 173 -28.13 2.61 23.76
N VAL A 174 -26.87 2.62 23.27
CA VAL A 174 -26.53 2.14 21.92
C VAL A 174 -26.01 0.70 21.98
N VAL A 175 -26.77 -0.25 21.43
CA VAL A 175 -26.33 -1.64 21.28
C VAL A 175 -25.56 -1.76 19.96
N ALA A 176 -24.23 -1.69 20.02
CA ALA A 176 -23.40 -1.95 18.84
C ALA A 176 -23.47 -3.44 18.47
N ARG A 177 -24.22 -3.77 17.42
CA ARG A 177 -24.29 -5.14 16.90
C ARG A 177 -22.95 -5.52 16.25
N ASP A 178 -22.45 -6.70 16.56
CA ASP A 178 -21.27 -7.26 15.90
C ASP A 178 -21.67 -7.85 14.53
N PHE A 179 -21.35 -7.11 13.47
CA PHE A 179 -21.59 -7.55 12.09
C PHE A 179 -20.50 -8.48 11.56
N SER A 180 -19.40 -8.68 12.31
CA SER A 180 -18.21 -9.40 11.81
C SER A 180 -18.46 -10.89 11.58
N GLN A 181 -19.40 -11.50 12.33
CA GLN A 181 -19.74 -12.91 12.20
C GLN A 181 -20.77 -13.21 11.10
N GLU A 182 -21.49 -12.20 10.60
CA GLU A 182 -22.56 -12.43 9.62
C GLU A 182 -22.11 -12.24 8.16
N ALA A 183 -20.86 -11.83 7.90
CA ALA A 183 -20.33 -11.47 6.57
C ALA A 183 -20.06 -12.66 5.61
N THR A 184 -20.56 -13.86 5.92
CA THR A 184 -20.29 -15.05 5.10
C THR A 184 -21.02 -14.95 3.75
N PRO A 185 -20.31 -15.00 2.60
CA PRO A 185 -20.95 -15.00 1.29
C PRO A 185 -21.88 -16.21 1.09
N PRO A 186 -23.00 -16.07 0.36
CA PRO A 186 -23.82 -17.21 -0.03
C PRO A 186 -23.00 -18.25 -0.81
N ARG A 187 -23.41 -19.53 -0.74
CA ARG A 187 -22.72 -20.62 -1.45
C ARG A 187 -22.59 -20.31 -2.94
N GLY A 188 -21.38 -20.47 -3.47
CA GLY A 188 -21.06 -20.22 -4.89
C GLY A 188 -20.88 -18.74 -5.24
N ILE A 189 -20.88 -17.84 -4.25
CA ILE A 189 -20.58 -16.42 -4.42
C ILE A 189 -19.25 -16.11 -3.76
N THR A 190 -18.38 -15.40 -4.48
CA THR A 190 -17.12 -14.88 -3.96
C THR A 190 -17.23 -13.37 -3.80
N ILE A 191 -16.86 -12.87 -2.62
CA ILE A 191 -16.72 -11.43 -2.38
C ILE A 191 -15.24 -11.07 -2.39
N ALA A 192 -14.88 -10.03 -3.13
CA ALA A 192 -13.51 -9.54 -3.23
C ALA A 192 -13.46 -8.01 -3.19
N ARG A 193 -12.32 -7.50 -2.72
CA ARG A 193 -11.94 -6.09 -2.82
C ARG A 193 -11.42 -5.81 -4.23
N GLU A 194 -11.99 -4.86 -4.96
CA GLU A 194 -11.59 -4.53 -6.35
C GLU A 194 -11.37 -3.02 -6.56
N GLU A 195 -10.94 -2.30 -5.51
CA GLU A 195 -10.53 -0.89 -5.63
C GLU A 195 -9.45 -0.74 -6.71
N GLY A 196 -9.64 0.20 -7.64
CA GLY A 196 -8.75 0.43 -8.77
C GLY A 196 -8.67 -0.72 -9.79
N ARG A 197 -9.45 -1.80 -9.63
CA ARG A 197 -9.43 -2.99 -10.51
C ARG A 197 -10.74 -3.24 -11.24
N LEU A 198 -11.88 -2.87 -10.63
CA LEU A 198 -13.19 -3.01 -11.27
C LEU A 198 -13.29 -2.08 -12.50
N GLY A 199 -13.54 -2.67 -13.67
CA GLY A 199 -13.71 -1.92 -14.92
C GLY A 199 -15.03 -1.14 -14.94
N VAL A 200 -15.00 0.09 -15.49
CA VAL A 200 -16.19 0.96 -15.54
C VAL A 200 -17.37 0.36 -16.32
N GLN A 201 -17.11 -0.40 -17.38
CA GLN A 201 -18.16 -1.06 -18.15
C GLN A 201 -18.85 -2.17 -17.34
N GLU A 202 -18.07 -3.01 -16.66
CA GLU A 202 -18.60 -4.07 -15.81
C GLU A 202 -19.40 -3.50 -14.63
N PHE A 203 -18.91 -2.40 -14.05
CA PHE A 203 -19.64 -1.63 -13.04
C PHE A 203 -20.96 -1.08 -13.59
N ALA A 204 -20.95 -0.41 -14.75
CA ALA A 204 -22.15 0.11 -15.39
C ALA A 204 -23.17 -1.01 -15.66
N ASP A 205 -22.70 -2.18 -16.08
CA ASP A 205 -23.55 -3.34 -16.39
C ASP A 205 -24.26 -3.88 -15.16
N VAL A 206 -23.56 -4.06 -14.02
CA VAL A 206 -24.22 -4.54 -12.80
C VAL A 206 -25.20 -3.49 -12.24
N LEU A 207 -24.88 -2.19 -12.35
CA LEU A 207 -25.80 -1.12 -11.96
C LEU A 207 -27.07 -1.18 -12.82
N ARG A 208 -26.92 -1.33 -14.15
CA ARG A 208 -28.04 -1.43 -15.12
C ARG A 208 -28.94 -2.64 -14.87
N LYS A 209 -28.37 -3.77 -14.43
CA LYS A 209 -29.11 -4.99 -14.09
C LYS A 209 -29.77 -4.95 -12.70
N SER A 210 -29.45 -3.93 -11.90
CA SER A 210 -30.01 -3.72 -10.56
C SER A 210 -31.13 -2.68 -10.58
N THR A 211 -31.69 -2.37 -9.40
CA THR A 211 -32.70 -1.31 -9.23
C THR A 211 -32.10 0.06 -8.89
N ILE A 212 -30.77 0.18 -8.86
CA ILE A 212 -30.09 1.41 -8.44
C ILE A 212 -30.13 2.47 -9.55
N ARG A 213 -30.45 3.72 -9.19
CA ARG A 213 -30.46 4.84 -10.13
C ARG A 213 -29.12 5.56 -10.13
N ARG A 214 -28.36 5.46 -11.22
CA ARG A 214 -27.04 6.10 -11.42
C ARG A 214 -26.96 6.69 -12.83
N PRO A 215 -26.02 7.62 -13.09
CA PRO A 215 -25.89 8.24 -14.41
C PRO A 215 -25.23 7.25 -15.40
N LEU A 216 -25.99 6.25 -15.83
CA LEU A 216 -25.48 5.12 -16.64
C LEU A 216 -24.98 5.54 -18.02
N ASP A 217 -25.47 6.68 -18.53
CA ASP A 217 -25.07 7.24 -19.82
C ASP A 217 -23.82 8.14 -19.71
N ASP A 218 -23.39 8.49 -18.50
CA ASP A 218 -22.21 9.31 -18.23
C ASP A 218 -21.04 8.43 -17.75
N VAL A 219 -20.37 7.79 -18.72
CA VAL A 219 -19.22 6.92 -18.47
C VAL A 219 -18.07 7.68 -17.80
N GLY A 220 -17.91 8.97 -18.10
CA GLY A 220 -16.91 9.82 -17.44
C GLY A 220 -17.17 9.93 -15.95
N ARG A 221 -18.41 10.26 -15.56
CA ARG A 221 -18.82 10.33 -14.16
C ARG A 221 -18.76 8.98 -13.44
N LEU A 222 -19.14 7.88 -14.10
CA LEU A 222 -18.97 6.53 -13.52
C LEU A 222 -17.49 6.17 -13.29
N THR A 223 -16.61 6.59 -14.20
CA THR A 223 -15.16 6.39 -14.06
C THR A 223 -14.64 7.13 -12.84
N GLU A 224 -15.01 8.40 -12.66
CA GLU A 224 -14.60 9.20 -11.51
C GLU A 224 -15.21 8.68 -10.19
N MET A 225 -16.45 8.19 -10.22
CA MET A 225 -17.08 7.52 -9.07
C MET A 225 -16.28 6.31 -8.58
N LEU A 226 -15.74 5.49 -9.49
CA LEU A 226 -14.89 4.35 -9.15
C LEU A 226 -13.48 4.79 -8.74
N ARG A 227 -12.87 5.73 -9.48
CA ARG A 227 -11.52 6.24 -9.22
C ARG A 227 -11.37 6.74 -7.78
N HIS A 228 -12.35 7.48 -7.29
CA HIS A 228 -12.28 8.11 -5.97
C HIS A 228 -12.92 7.30 -4.84
N ALA A 229 -13.56 6.17 -5.15
CA ALA A 229 -14.00 5.24 -4.11
C ALA A 229 -12.80 4.54 -3.49
N ASN A 230 -12.72 4.54 -2.16
CA ASN A 230 -11.59 3.93 -1.43
C ASN A 230 -11.94 2.60 -0.75
N LEU A 231 -13.18 2.11 -0.94
CA LEU A 231 -13.61 0.75 -0.63
C LEU A 231 -14.63 0.28 -1.67
N VAL A 232 -14.29 -0.78 -2.41
CA VAL A 232 -15.13 -1.37 -3.47
C VAL A 232 -15.12 -2.88 -3.30
N LEU A 233 -16.29 -3.43 -2.97
CA LEU A 233 -16.50 -4.87 -2.90
C LEU A 233 -17.32 -5.36 -4.08
N THR A 234 -16.89 -6.43 -4.71
CA THR A 234 -17.61 -7.13 -5.78
C THR A 234 -18.13 -8.45 -5.24
N ALA A 235 -19.30 -8.86 -5.73
CA ALA A 235 -19.81 -10.22 -5.57
C ALA A 235 -19.85 -10.88 -6.95
N ARG A 236 -19.08 -11.97 -7.11
CA ARG A 236 -19.01 -12.75 -8.34
C ARG A 236 -19.59 -14.15 -8.12
N ASP A 237 -20.27 -14.68 -9.13
CA ASP A 237 -20.75 -16.06 -9.10
C ASP A 237 -19.63 -17.07 -9.42
N GLY A 238 -19.94 -18.37 -9.41
CA GLY A 238 -18.97 -19.43 -9.70
C GLY A 238 -18.40 -19.41 -11.12
N GLY A 239 -19.02 -18.69 -12.05
CA GLY A 239 -18.50 -18.44 -13.40
C GLY A 239 -17.64 -17.18 -13.51
N GLY A 240 -17.52 -16.41 -12.43
CA GLY A 240 -16.76 -15.15 -12.37
C GLY A 240 -17.56 -13.91 -12.77
N ALA A 241 -18.85 -14.05 -13.10
CA ALA A 241 -19.68 -12.92 -13.51
C ALA A 241 -19.96 -11.99 -12.33
N LEU A 242 -19.84 -10.67 -12.53
CA LEU A 242 -20.19 -9.67 -11.52
C LEU A 242 -21.71 -9.61 -11.33
N ILE A 243 -22.19 -10.05 -10.17
CA ILE A 243 -23.62 -10.09 -9.82
C ILE A 243 -24.01 -9.09 -8.73
N GLY A 244 -23.03 -8.43 -8.11
CA GLY A 244 -23.28 -7.36 -7.15
C GLY A 244 -22.04 -6.53 -6.84
N VAL A 245 -22.26 -5.31 -6.36
CA VAL A 245 -21.21 -4.36 -5.99
C VAL A 245 -21.64 -3.53 -4.77
N ALA A 246 -20.69 -3.29 -3.87
CA ALA A 246 -20.78 -2.30 -2.82
C ALA A 246 -19.64 -1.28 -2.98
N ARG A 247 -19.98 -0.01 -3.24
CA ARG A 247 -19.01 1.08 -3.40
C ARG A 247 -19.18 2.10 -2.27
N SER A 248 -18.08 2.40 -1.59
CA SER A 248 -18.06 3.21 -0.38
C SER A 248 -16.96 4.27 -0.38
N LEU A 249 -17.19 5.31 0.42
CA LEU A 249 -16.18 6.28 0.86
C LEU A 249 -16.03 6.17 2.37
N THR A 250 -14.82 5.91 2.88
CA THR A 250 -14.58 5.72 4.31
C THR A 250 -13.21 6.21 4.77
N ASP A 251 -13.11 6.65 6.02
CA ASP A 251 -11.83 6.93 6.69
C ASP A 251 -11.29 5.71 7.48
N PHE A 252 -12.02 4.59 7.47
CA PHE A 252 -11.74 3.35 8.22
C PHE A 252 -11.66 3.52 9.75
N ALA A 253 -12.12 4.65 10.29
CA ALA A 253 -11.97 4.98 11.70
C ALA A 253 -13.27 5.47 12.33
N TYR A 254 -14.02 6.31 11.61
CA TYR A 254 -15.16 7.02 12.15
C TYR A 254 -16.38 6.98 11.21
N CYS A 255 -16.19 7.12 9.90
CA CYS A 255 -17.32 7.15 8.96
C CYS A 255 -17.10 6.33 7.69
N CYS A 256 -18.21 5.80 7.18
CA CYS A 256 -18.33 5.10 5.91
C CYS A 256 -19.67 5.46 5.28
N TYR A 257 -19.63 6.09 4.11
CA TYR A 257 -20.80 6.26 3.27
C TYR A 257 -20.83 5.15 2.21
N LEU A 258 -21.71 4.17 2.39
CA LEU A 258 -21.99 3.10 1.41
C LEU A 258 -22.86 3.71 0.31
N SER A 259 -22.19 4.34 -0.65
CA SER A 259 -22.85 5.09 -1.72
C SER A 259 -23.65 4.18 -2.64
N ASP A 260 -23.10 3.02 -3.01
CA ASP A 260 -23.80 2.07 -3.88
C ASP A 260 -23.84 0.71 -3.24
N LEU A 261 -25.03 0.11 -3.21
CA LEU A 261 -25.25 -1.30 -2.92
C LEU A 261 -26.19 -1.83 -4.00
N ALA A 262 -25.62 -2.51 -4.99
CA ALA A 262 -26.34 -2.97 -6.17
C ALA A 262 -26.15 -4.47 -6.32
N VAL A 263 -27.25 -5.17 -6.60
CA VAL A 263 -27.25 -6.59 -6.92
C VAL A 263 -28.12 -6.77 -8.15
N ASP A 264 -27.62 -7.54 -9.11
CA ASP A 264 -28.38 -7.98 -10.28
C ASP A 264 -29.75 -8.52 -9.82
N THR A 265 -30.82 -7.99 -10.40
CA THR A 265 -32.20 -8.39 -10.07
C THR A 265 -32.43 -9.90 -10.16
N ALA A 266 -31.78 -10.60 -11.10
CA ALA A 266 -31.84 -12.06 -11.23
C ALA A 266 -31.16 -12.80 -10.05
N CYS A 267 -30.31 -12.11 -9.29
CA CYS A 267 -29.60 -12.63 -8.13
C CYS A 267 -30.09 -12.08 -6.79
N GLN A 268 -31.10 -11.20 -6.78
CA GLN A 268 -31.68 -10.67 -5.55
C GLN A 268 -32.41 -11.76 -4.73
N GLY A 269 -32.62 -11.50 -3.44
CA GLY A 269 -33.20 -12.47 -2.51
C GLY A 269 -32.26 -13.60 -2.05
N ARG A 270 -31.10 -13.77 -2.69
CA ARG A 270 -30.10 -14.81 -2.35
C ARG A 270 -29.11 -14.43 -1.25
N GLY A 271 -29.30 -13.26 -0.61
CA GLY A 271 -28.42 -12.76 0.46
C GLY A 271 -27.17 -12.02 0.00
N VAL A 272 -26.94 -11.81 -1.30
CA VAL A 272 -25.74 -11.16 -1.85
C VAL A 272 -25.57 -9.73 -1.31
N GLY A 273 -26.61 -8.90 -1.35
CA GLY A 273 -26.55 -7.51 -0.86
C GLY A 273 -26.28 -7.43 0.64
N LYS A 274 -26.87 -8.35 1.42
CA LYS A 274 -26.61 -8.48 2.86
C LYS A 274 -25.13 -8.84 3.12
N ALA A 275 -24.58 -9.79 2.39
CA ALA A 275 -23.18 -10.19 2.52
C ALA A 275 -22.22 -9.05 2.15
N LEU A 276 -22.48 -8.31 1.06
CA LEU A 276 -21.68 -7.14 0.68
C LEU A 276 -21.71 -6.04 1.75
N LEU A 277 -22.88 -5.75 2.31
CA LEU A 277 -23.05 -4.75 3.38
C LEU A 277 -22.28 -5.14 4.65
N TYR A 278 -22.42 -6.39 5.06
CA TYR A 278 -21.74 -6.89 6.25
C TYR A 278 -20.24 -7.00 6.08
N GLU A 279 -19.76 -7.42 4.91
CA GLU A 279 -18.33 -7.42 4.62
C GLU A 279 -17.78 -6.00 4.59
N THR A 280 -18.53 -5.03 4.07
CA THR A 280 -18.19 -3.60 4.17
C THR A 280 -18.02 -3.21 5.64
N LYS A 281 -19.01 -3.52 6.50
CA LYS A 281 -18.97 -3.20 7.94
C LYS A 281 -17.83 -3.91 8.67
N ARG A 282 -17.53 -5.16 8.31
CA ARG A 282 -16.42 -5.93 8.88
C ARG A 282 -15.07 -5.29 8.56
N ILE A 283 -14.87 -4.83 7.32
CA ILE A 283 -13.62 -4.22 6.85
C ILE A 283 -13.39 -2.86 7.53
N ILE A 284 -14.40 -1.98 7.58
CA ILE A 284 -14.27 -0.66 8.22
C ILE A 284 -14.22 -0.73 9.75
N GLY A 285 -14.61 -1.86 10.33
CA GLY A 285 -14.55 -2.13 11.75
C GLY A 285 -15.74 -1.58 12.56
N PRO A 286 -15.81 -1.94 13.85
CA PRO A 286 -16.96 -1.60 14.70
C PRO A 286 -17.10 -0.10 14.97
N GLN A 287 -15.98 0.64 15.01
CA GLN A 287 -15.94 2.06 15.36
C GLN A 287 -16.40 2.99 14.24
N ALA A 288 -16.27 2.57 12.98
CA ALA A 288 -16.71 3.36 11.84
C ALA A 288 -18.22 3.20 11.63
N MET A 289 -18.96 4.30 11.64
CA MET A 289 -20.36 4.34 11.24
C MET A 289 -20.51 3.94 9.76
N LEU A 290 -21.55 3.16 9.42
CA LEU A 290 -21.92 2.85 8.03
C LEU A 290 -23.27 3.49 7.72
N LEU A 291 -23.26 4.49 6.85
CA LEU A 291 -24.45 5.20 6.37
C LEU A 291 -24.75 4.80 4.93
N LEU A 292 -26.01 4.50 4.64
CA LEU A 292 -26.51 4.28 3.28
C LEU A 292 -27.76 5.14 3.08
N LEU A 293 -27.87 5.77 1.92
CA LEU A 293 -29.09 6.48 1.50
C LEU A 293 -29.94 5.54 0.65
N SER A 294 -31.01 5.03 1.25
CA SER A 294 -31.92 4.09 0.62
C SER A 294 -32.87 4.79 -0.36
N ALA A 295 -33.23 4.09 -1.45
CA ALA A 295 -34.44 4.44 -2.20
C ALA A 295 -35.70 4.21 -1.33
N PRO A 296 -36.86 4.78 -1.68
CA PRO A 296 -38.09 4.61 -0.90
C PRO A 296 -38.49 3.14 -0.67
N ASP A 297 -38.40 2.29 -1.70
CA ASP A 297 -38.91 0.91 -1.65
C ASP A 297 -38.20 0.03 -0.58
N PRO A 298 -36.86 0.02 -0.47
CA PRO A 298 -36.16 -0.79 0.55
C PRO A 298 -36.07 -0.15 1.96
N MET A 299 -36.80 0.91 2.28
CA MET A 299 -36.73 1.55 3.61
C MET A 299 -37.08 0.60 4.78
N THR A 300 -37.92 -0.42 4.55
CA THR A 300 -38.27 -1.44 5.58
C THR A 300 -37.31 -2.64 5.58
N TYR A 301 -36.39 -2.73 4.62
CA TYR A 301 -35.44 -3.82 4.52
C TYR A 301 -34.25 -3.66 5.48
N TYR A 302 -33.61 -2.49 5.48
CA TYR A 302 -32.39 -2.24 6.26
C TYR A 302 -32.59 -2.40 7.78
N PRO A 303 -33.71 -1.96 8.39
CA PRO A 303 -34.00 -2.26 9.80
C PRO A 303 -34.06 -3.75 10.13
N ARG A 304 -34.61 -4.58 9.23
CA ARG A 304 -34.69 -6.04 9.45
C ARG A 304 -33.31 -6.73 9.46
N ILE A 305 -32.30 -6.10 8.87
CA ILE A 305 -30.91 -6.59 8.89
C ILE A 305 -30.02 -5.83 9.89
N GLY A 306 -30.64 -5.11 10.84
CA GLY A 306 -29.94 -4.53 11.99
C GLY A 306 -29.38 -3.13 11.80
N MET A 307 -29.87 -2.37 10.82
CA MET A 307 -29.51 -0.94 10.68
C MET A 307 -30.59 -0.04 11.27
N ASP A 308 -30.18 1.04 11.95
CA ASP A 308 -31.11 2.06 12.41
C ASP A 308 -31.43 3.08 11.32
N SER A 309 -32.66 3.62 11.35
CA SER A 309 -33.05 4.73 10.48
C SER A 309 -32.51 6.06 11.01
N VAL A 310 -31.91 6.87 10.14
CA VAL A 310 -31.42 8.21 10.47
C VAL A 310 -32.50 9.25 10.19
N THR A 311 -32.97 9.95 11.23
CA THR A 311 -34.01 11.01 11.12
C THR A 311 -33.46 12.43 11.27
N ASN A 312 -32.19 12.57 11.65
CA ASN A 312 -31.50 13.83 11.94
C ASN A 312 -30.51 14.25 10.83
N GLY A 313 -30.83 13.95 9.56
CA GLY A 313 -29.98 14.28 8.41
C GLY A 313 -30.42 15.53 7.66
N PHE A 314 -29.45 16.28 7.11
CA PHE A 314 -29.68 17.37 6.18
C PHE A 314 -28.96 17.07 4.85
N ILE A 315 -29.58 17.40 3.72
CA ILE A 315 -29.04 17.10 2.39
C ILE A 315 -29.23 18.27 1.43
N ILE A 316 -28.18 18.58 0.67
CA ILE A 316 -28.26 19.37 -0.56
C ILE A 316 -28.33 18.37 -1.71
N ARG A 317 -29.36 18.46 -2.56
CA ARG A 317 -29.53 17.54 -3.68
C ARG A 317 -28.52 17.86 -4.77
N ARG A 318 -28.01 16.80 -5.41
CA ARG A 318 -27.14 16.93 -6.58
C ARG A 318 -27.95 17.41 -7.80
N GLU A 319 -27.30 18.19 -8.65
CA GLU A 319 -27.78 18.48 -9.99
C GLU A 319 -27.49 17.26 -10.89
N PHE A 320 -28.39 17.02 -11.84
CA PHE A 320 -28.35 15.85 -12.72
C PHE A 320 -27.68 16.18 -14.05
#